data_AF-A0A916F8X6-F1
#
_entry.id   AF-A0A916F8X6-F1
#
_cell.length_a   1.000
_cell.length_b   1.000
_cell.length_c   1.000
_cell.angle_alpha   90.00
_cell.angle_beta   90.00
_cell.angle_gamma   90.00
#
_symmetry.space_group_name_H-M   'P 1'
#
loop_
_entity.id
_entity.type
_entity.pdbx_description
1 polymer ?
#
loop_
_entity_poly.entity_id
_entity_poly.type
_entity_poly.pdbx_seq_one_letter_code
_entity_poly.pdbx_strand_id
1 'polypeptide(L)' 'MSAMLDYSLSREQLDDLRAAHRRTRDKREADRIKAVVALATGWTAEE' A
#
# COMPACT_ATOMS: atom_id res chain seq x y z
N MET A 1 5.20 14.43 17.89
CA MET A 1 5.18 14.49 16.41
C MET A 1 5.14 13.06 15.92
N SER A 2 3.97 12.56 15.51
CA SER A 2 3.85 11.24 14.90
C SER A 2 4.71 11.21 13.65
N ALA A 3 5.68 10.29 13.59
CA ALA A 3 6.42 10.04 12.36
C ALA A 3 5.43 9.44 11.35
N MET A 4 4.89 10.27 10.47
CA MET A 4 4.21 9.77 9.28
C MET A 4 5.23 8.97 8.49
N LEU A 5 4.92 7.69 8.26
CA LEU A 5 5.74 6.85 7.39
C LEU A 5 5.71 7.45 5.98
N ASP A 6 6.88 7.53 5.35
CA ASP A 6 7.00 8.01 3.98
C ASP A 6 6.49 6.92 3.02
N TYR A 7 5.40 7.22 2.33
CA TYR A 7 4.79 6.34 1.33
C TYR A 7 5.08 6.81 -0.10
N SER A 8 6.17 7.56 -0.31
CA SER A 8 6.65 7.93 -1.64
C SER A 8 7.17 6.70 -2.38
N LEU A 9 6.31 6.08 -3.19
CA LEU A 9 6.64 4.92 -4.02
C LEU A 9 6.77 5.30 -5.49
N SER A 10 7.76 4.73 -6.15
CA SER A 10 7.86 4.81 -7.61
C SER A 10 6.71 4.06 -8.27
N ARG A 11 6.46 4.35 -9.54
CA ARG A 11 5.42 3.65 -10.31
C ARG A 11 5.70 2.15 -10.44
N GLU A 12 6.96 1.77 -10.57
CA GLU A 12 7.38 0.36 -10.62
C GLU A 12 7.08 -0.36 -9.31
N GLN A 13 7.40 0.27 -8.16
CA GLN A 13 7.09 -0.29 -6.84
C GLN A 13 5.58 -0.45 -6.61
N LEU A 14 4.77 0.49 -7.10
CA LEU A 14 3.31 0.39 -7.05
C LEU A 14 2.80 -0.77 -7.91
N ASP A 15 3.37 -0.98 -9.09
CA ASP A 15 2.96 -2.06 -9.99
C ASP A 15 3.36 -3.44 -9.45
N ASP A 16 4.52 -3.55 -8.81
CA ASP A 16 4.95 -4.74 -8.07
C ASP A 16 4.03 -5.06 -6.90
N LEU A 17 3.67 -4.07 -6.09
CA LEU A 17 2.71 -4.24 -4.99
C LEU A 17 1.34 -4.70 -5.51
N ARG A 18 0.85 -4.11 -6.60
CA ARG A 18 -0.41 -4.54 -7.24
C ARG A 18 -0.31 -5.97 -7.77
N ALA A 19 0.83 -6.37 -8.32
CA ALA A 19 1.07 -7.74 -8.78
C ALA A 19 1.11 -8.73 -7.60
N ALA A 20 1.80 -8.37 -6.52
CA ALA A 20 1.86 -9.17 -5.29
C ALA A 20 0.48 -9.33 -4.67
N HIS A 21 -0.30 -8.26 -4.55
CA HIS A 21 -1.69 -8.30 -4.08
C HIS A 21 -2.54 -9.30 -4.85
N ARG A 22 -2.45 -9.32 -6.20
CA ARG A 22 -3.20 -10.27 -7.05
C ARG A 22 -2.79 -11.72 -6.87
N ARG A 23 -1.54 -11.99 -6.45
CA ARG A 23 -0.99 -13.35 -6.27
C ARG A 23 -1.19 -13.88 -4.86
N THR A 24 -1.32 -12.99 -3.88
CA THR A 24 -1.47 -13.34 -2.47
C THR A 24 -2.81 -14.03 -2.21
N ARG A 25 -2.76 -15.17 -1.51
CA ARG A 25 -3.94 -15.94 -1.06
C ARG A 25 -4.27 -15.69 0.41
N ASP A 26 -3.35 -15.08 1.16
CA ASP A 26 -3.57 -14.65 2.53
C ASP A 26 -4.31 -13.30 2.55
N LYS A 27 -5.50 -13.28 3.14
CA LYS A 27 -6.34 -12.08 3.19
C LYS A 27 -5.67 -10.93 3.95
N ARG A 28 -4.99 -11.22 5.06
CA ARG A 28 -4.33 -10.20 5.88
C ARG A 28 -3.16 -9.59 5.13
N GLU A 29 -2.41 -10.40 4.41
CA GLU A 29 -1.32 -9.91 3.56
C GLU A 29 -1.86 -9.05 2.41
N ALA A 30 -2.94 -9.47 1.76
CA ALA A 30 -3.58 -8.68 0.72
C ALA A 30 -4.04 -7.31 1.26
N ASP A 31 -4.68 -7.28 2.43
CA ASP A 31 -5.14 -6.03 3.05
C ASP A 31 -3.98 -5.09 3.40
N ARG A 32 -2.85 -5.62 3.89
CA ARG A 32 -1.64 -4.83 4.15
C ARG A 32 -1.09 -4.20 2.87
N ILE A 33 -0.96 -4.98 1.80
CA ILE A 33 -0.48 -4.48 0.51
C ILE A 33 -1.44 -3.40 -0.03
N LYS A 34 -2.75 -3.64 0.07
CA LYS A 34 -3.77 -2.67 -0.34
C LYS A 34 -3.68 -1.37 0.44
N ALA A 35 -3.45 -1.43 1.76
CA ALA A 35 -3.27 -0.24 2.59
C ALA A 35 -2.04 0.57 2.17
N VAL A 36 -0.90 -0.09 1.91
CA VAL A 36 0.32 0.59 1.43
C VAL A 36 0.07 1.27 0.09
N VAL A 37 -0.58 0.60 -0.87
CA VAL A 37 -0.93 1.19 -2.17
C VAL A 37 -1.88 2.38 -2.01
N ALA A 38 -2.86 2.29 -1.12
CA ALA A 38 -3.79 3.40 -0.85
C ALA A 38 -3.06 4.62 -0.29
N LEU A 39 -2.23 4.44 0.73
CA LEU A 39 -1.45 5.52 1.36
C LEU A 39 -0.48 6.16 0.36
N ALA A 40 0.22 5.34 -0.44
CA ALA A 40 1.16 5.82 -1.47
C ALA A 40 0.47 6.56 -2.63
N THR A 41 -0.83 6.35 -2.83
CA THR A 41 -1.62 7.06 -3.86
C THR A 41 -2.34 8.29 -3.32
N GLY A 42 -2.01 8.72 -2.09
CA GLY A 42 -2.54 9.93 -1.48
C GLY A 42 -3.88 9.73 -0.77
N TRP A 43 -4.32 8.49 -0.57
CA TRP A 43 -5.48 8.23 0.27
C TRP A 43 -5.09 8.41 1.74
N THR A 44 -5.86 9.20 2.47
CA THR A 44 -5.78 9.33 3.92
C THR A 44 -7.03 8.72 4.53
N ALA A 45 -6.89 7.94 5.61
CA ALA A 45 -8.06 7.56 6.39
C ALA A 45 -8.68 8.83 6.97
N GLU A 46 -9.90 9.14 6.56
CA GLU A 46 -10.74 10.12 7.24
C GLU A 46 -11.00 9.61 8.67
N GLU A 47 -10.89 10.50 9.66
CA GLU A 47 -11.02 10.20 11.10
C GLU A 47 -12.41 9.66 11.50
#